data_AF-A0A835XCH6-F1
#
_entry.id   AF-A0A835XCH6-F1
#
_cell.length_a   1.000
_cell.length_b   1.000
_cell.length_c   1.000
_cell.angle_alpha   90.00
_cell.angle_beta   90.00
_cell.angle_gamma   90.00
#
_symmetry.space_group_name_H-M   'P 1'
#
loop_
_entity.id
_entity.type
_entity.pdbx_description
1 polymer ?
#
loop_
_entity_poly.entity_id
_entity_poly.type
_entity_poly.pdbx_seq_one_letter_code
_entity_poly.pdbx_strand_id
1 'polypeptide(L)'
;MQLLGRLEIKSKEKIKEFLDLEHVGRIASIDENGFPQIIPMNFVFLNDAIYMHSHTKGEKLDNIRRNEKVGFEVDRELEFLPSYFEDPKDASLADTLYISVVVKGICSIVEDRNEKTLALNGLMKKYQPEGGYDPLKPEMQVVDEVAIIKVEPDSFRGKYKIGQNLQKQEKIELAEKILERNTSSAKKTLAIMGFEVTEDGLKMVDEPIW
;
A
#
# COMPACT_ATOMS: atom_id res chain seq x y z
N MET A 1 7.00 -3.82 -13.69
CA MET A 1 7.29 -2.38 -13.69
C MET A 1 8.79 -2.24 -13.91
N GLN A 2 9.23 -1.61 -15.00
CA GLN A 2 10.63 -1.18 -15.12
C GLN A 2 10.75 0.10 -14.28
N LEU A 3 11.36 0.00 -13.11
CA LEU A 3 11.53 1.15 -12.22
C LEU A 3 12.70 2.00 -12.72
N LEU A 4 12.49 3.31 -12.80
CA LEU A 4 13.61 4.24 -12.73
C LEU A 4 14.18 4.10 -11.31
N GLY A 5 15.39 3.55 -11.15
CA GLY A 5 15.94 3.15 -9.85
C GLY A 5 15.99 4.27 -8.78
N ARG A 6 15.78 5.53 -9.17
CA ARG A 6 15.63 6.70 -8.27
C ARG A 6 14.27 6.82 -7.57
N LEU A 7 13.24 6.13 -8.06
CA LEU A 7 11.89 6.12 -7.48
C LEU A 7 11.61 4.83 -6.72
N GLU A 8 12.55 3.88 -6.70
CA GLU A 8 12.40 2.57 -6.07
C GLU A 8 12.63 2.68 -4.56
N ILE A 9 11.68 2.16 -3.78
CA ILE A 9 11.83 1.98 -2.33
C ILE A 9 12.80 0.82 -2.12
N LYS A 10 13.97 1.09 -1.54
CA LYS A 10 15.02 0.06 -1.38
C LYS A 10 14.91 -0.67 -0.06
N SER A 11 14.34 -0.05 0.98
CA SER A 11 14.17 -0.69 2.28
C SER A 11 12.94 -1.59 2.28
N LYS A 12 13.15 -2.87 2.59
CA LYS A 12 12.04 -3.82 2.80
C LYS A 12 11.20 -3.43 4.00
N GLU A 13 11.85 -2.90 5.04
CA GLU A 13 11.22 -2.42 6.27
C GLU A 13 10.27 -1.25 5.97
N LYS A 14 10.69 -0.30 5.13
CA LYS A 14 9.83 0.82 4.69
C LYS A 14 8.63 0.35 3.87
N ILE A 15 8.81 -0.64 3.01
CA ILE A 15 7.68 -1.24 2.30
C ILE A 15 6.72 -1.91 3.30
N LYS A 16 7.24 -2.65 4.29
CA LYS A 16 6.43 -3.28 5.31
C LYS A 16 5.67 -2.26 6.16
N GLU A 17 6.34 -1.21 6.64
CA GLU A 17 5.72 -0.09 7.36
C GLU A 17 4.57 0.53 6.54
N PHE A 18 4.78 0.74 5.25
CA PHE A 18 3.74 1.24 4.35
C PHE A 18 2.55 0.29 4.26
N LEU A 19 2.79 -1.00 4.02
CA LEU A 19 1.74 -2.02 3.94
C LEU A 19 0.97 -2.19 5.26
N ASP A 20 1.61 -1.98 6.41
CA ASP A 20 0.97 -2.02 7.73
C ASP A 20 0.04 -0.81 7.94
N LEU A 21 0.37 0.34 7.35
CA LEU A 21 -0.45 1.56 7.43
C LEU A 21 -1.62 1.60 6.44
N GLU A 22 -1.56 0.84 5.34
CA GLU A 22 -2.61 0.86 4.32
C GLU A 22 -3.71 -0.16 4.58
N HIS A 23 -4.96 0.31 4.51
CA HIS A 23 -6.11 -0.51 4.86
C HIS A 23 -6.62 -1.35 3.71
N VAL A 24 -6.44 -0.93 2.46
CA VAL A 24 -7.01 -1.61 1.29
C VAL A 24 -5.91 -1.87 0.28
N GLY A 25 -5.86 -3.10 -0.23
CA GLY A 25 -5.08 -3.46 -1.40
C GLY A 25 -5.99 -4.02 -2.48
N ARG A 26 -5.50 -4.08 -3.72
CA ARG A 26 -6.25 -4.54 -4.88
C ARG A 26 -5.58 -5.79 -5.42
N ILE A 27 -6.31 -6.92 -5.39
CA ILE A 27 -5.86 -8.15 -6.05
C ILE A 27 -6.43 -8.20 -7.47
N ALA A 28 -5.57 -8.49 -8.43
CA ALA A 28 -5.91 -8.76 -9.81
C ALA A 28 -5.76 -10.26 -10.10
N SER A 29 -6.86 -10.91 -10.45
CA SER A 29 -6.91 -12.31 -10.92
C SER A 29 -7.36 -12.35 -12.38
N ILE A 30 -7.18 -13.49 -13.08
CA ILE A 30 -7.56 -13.63 -14.49
C ILE A 30 -8.77 -14.57 -14.60
N ASP A 31 -9.84 -14.11 -15.22
CA ASP A 31 -11.06 -14.89 -15.43
C ASP A 31 -10.88 -15.98 -16.51
N GLU A 32 -11.92 -16.78 -16.73
CA GLU A 32 -11.90 -17.86 -17.72
C GLU A 32 -11.76 -17.38 -19.18
N ASN A 33 -12.13 -16.13 -19.45
CA ASN A 33 -12.07 -15.51 -20.77
C ASN A 33 -10.78 -14.69 -20.97
N GLY A 34 -9.90 -14.64 -19.96
CA GLY A 34 -8.65 -13.90 -19.98
C GLY A 34 -8.77 -12.42 -19.56
N PHE A 35 -9.91 -11.98 -19.05
CA PHE A 35 -10.05 -10.62 -18.50
C PHE A 35 -9.48 -10.52 -17.09
N PRO A 36 -8.82 -9.40 -16.74
CA PRO A 36 -8.40 -9.14 -15.37
C PRO A 36 -9.59 -8.71 -14.51
N GLN A 37 -9.84 -9.43 -13.43
CA GLN A 37 -10.75 -9.02 -12.36
C GLN A 37 -9.94 -8.37 -11.22
N ILE A 38 -10.22 -7.11 -10.89
CA ILE A 38 -9.54 -6.34 -9.85
C ILE A 38 -10.50 -6.08 -8.69
N ILE A 39 -10.17 -6.54 -7.49
CA ILE A 39 -11.03 -6.44 -6.31
C ILE A 39 -10.28 -5.77 -5.14
N PRO A 40 -10.82 -4.69 -4.55
CA PRO A 40 -10.27 -4.13 -3.31
C PRO A 40 -10.58 -5.04 -2.12
N MET A 41 -9.58 -5.30 -1.28
CA MET A 41 -9.68 -6.17 -0.12
C MET A 41 -8.86 -5.63 1.05
N ASN A 42 -9.36 -5.87 2.26
CA ASN A 42 -8.54 -5.78 3.46
C ASN A 42 -7.49 -6.89 3.41
N PHE A 43 -6.27 -6.56 3.83
CA PHE A 43 -5.11 -7.44 3.74
C PHE A 43 -4.18 -7.25 4.93
N VAL A 44 -3.35 -8.26 5.19
CA VAL A 44 -2.21 -8.17 6.11
C VAL A 44 -0.97 -8.77 5.43
N PHE A 45 0.20 -8.18 5.67
CA PHE A 45 1.47 -8.71 5.19
C PHE A 45 2.19 -9.42 6.35
N LEU A 46 2.28 -10.75 6.30
CA LEU A 46 2.88 -11.59 7.34
C LEU A 46 3.73 -12.68 6.70
N ASN A 47 4.86 -13.02 7.33
CA ASN A 47 5.74 -14.08 6.86
C ASN A 47 6.09 -13.96 5.36
N ASP A 48 6.38 -12.73 4.92
CA ASP A 48 6.69 -12.37 3.54
C ASP A 48 5.58 -12.69 2.52
N ALA A 49 4.35 -12.91 2.97
CA ALA A 49 3.17 -13.15 2.13
C ALA A 49 2.02 -12.19 2.46
N ILE A 50 1.14 -11.99 1.47
CA ILE A 50 -0.06 -11.16 1.63
C ILE A 50 -1.24 -12.08 1.88
N TYR A 51 -1.98 -11.84 2.96
CA TYR A 51 -3.17 -12.59 3.32
C TYR A 51 -4.41 -11.71 3.24
N MET A 52 -5.48 -12.25 2.67
CA MET A 52 -6.79 -11.60 2.56
C MET A 52 -7.89 -12.57 2.97
N HIS A 53 -8.93 -12.08 3.66
CA HIS A 53 -10.12 -12.87 3.96
C HIS A 53 -11.21 -12.69 2.89
N SER A 54 -11.99 -13.74 2.65
CA SER A 54 -13.12 -13.73 1.72
C SER A 54 -14.22 -14.67 2.19
N HIS A 55 -15.44 -14.45 1.70
CA HIS A 55 -16.44 -15.51 1.61
C HIS A 55 -15.86 -16.72 0.85
N THR A 56 -16.32 -17.94 1.17
CA THR A 56 -15.83 -19.22 0.62
C THR A 56 -16.15 -19.46 -0.86
N LYS A 57 -16.97 -18.60 -1.44
CA LYS A 57 -17.37 -18.61 -2.85
C LYS A 57 -17.22 -17.22 -3.46
N GLY A 58 -16.86 -17.18 -4.73
CA GLY A 58 -16.79 -15.97 -5.53
C GLY A 58 -15.83 -16.13 -6.70
N GLU A 59 -16.07 -15.36 -7.77
CA GLU A 59 -15.33 -15.42 -9.03
C GLU A 59 -13.81 -15.37 -8.84
N LYS A 60 -13.30 -14.48 -7.96
CA LYS A 60 -11.86 -14.42 -7.65
C LYS A 60 -11.26 -15.76 -7.19
N LEU A 61 -12.00 -16.55 -6.41
CA LEU A 61 -11.52 -17.85 -5.95
C LEU A 61 -11.50 -18.87 -7.09
N ASP A 62 -12.49 -18.81 -7.97
CA ASP A 62 -12.54 -19.66 -9.16
C ASP A 62 -11.43 -19.29 -10.16
N ASN A 63 -11.14 -17.99 -10.28
CA ASN A 63 -10.02 -17.46 -11.06
C ASN A 63 -8.68 -17.95 -10.49
N ILE A 64 -8.47 -17.84 -9.17
CA ILE A 64 -7.24 -18.32 -8.50
C ILE A 64 -7.06 -19.83 -8.67
N ARG A 65 -8.12 -20.62 -8.52
CA ARG A 65 -8.06 -22.09 -8.72
C ARG A 65 -7.68 -22.48 -10.14
N ARG A 66 -8.09 -21.68 -11.13
CA ARG A 66 -7.78 -21.90 -12.55
C ARG A 66 -6.39 -21.41 -12.93
N ASN A 67 -5.98 -20.27 -12.36
CA ASN A 67 -4.72 -19.60 -12.61
C ASN A 67 -4.24 -18.91 -11.34
N GLU A 68 -3.22 -19.49 -10.72
CA GLU A 68 -2.61 -19.00 -9.49
C GLU A 68 -1.87 -17.67 -9.64
N LYS A 69 -1.60 -17.20 -10.87
CA LYS A 69 -0.84 -15.96 -11.08
C LYS A 69 -1.72 -14.74 -10.84
N VAL A 70 -1.33 -13.91 -9.88
CA VAL A 70 -2.05 -12.69 -9.52
C VAL A 70 -1.14 -11.47 -9.51
N GLY A 71 -1.77 -10.31 -9.71
CA GLY A 71 -1.19 -9.02 -9.34
C GLY A 71 -1.76 -8.58 -7.99
N PHE A 72 -0.98 -7.88 -7.19
CA PHE A 72 -1.49 -7.16 -6.02
C PHE A 72 -0.89 -5.76 -5.96
N GLU A 73 -1.69 -4.79 -5.55
CA GLU A 73 -1.31 -3.38 -5.56
C GLU A 73 -1.88 -2.66 -4.33
N VAL A 74 -1.07 -1.77 -3.77
CA VAL A 74 -1.45 -0.86 -2.68
C VAL A 74 -0.80 0.50 -2.97
N ASP A 75 -1.56 1.58 -2.85
CA ASP A 75 -1.09 2.94 -3.03
C ASP A 75 -1.61 3.91 -1.97
N ARG A 76 -0.93 5.04 -1.87
CA ARG A 76 -1.36 6.24 -1.16
C ARG A 76 -1.00 7.45 -2.00
N GLU A 77 -2.01 8.18 -2.46
CA GLU A 77 -1.83 9.56 -2.91
C GLU A 77 -1.47 10.44 -1.70
N LEU A 78 -0.42 11.24 -1.84
CA LEU A 78 0.03 12.17 -0.81
C LEU A 78 -0.48 13.58 -1.11
N GLU A 79 -0.18 14.09 -2.29
CA GLU A 79 -0.55 15.44 -2.69
C GLU A 79 -0.57 15.57 -4.20
N PHE A 80 -1.65 16.11 -4.74
CA PHE A 80 -1.68 16.56 -6.12
C PHE A 80 -0.92 17.88 -6.22
N LEU A 81 -0.02 18.02 -7.18
CA LEU A 81 0.76 19.24 -7.42
C LEU A 81 0.17 19.95 -8.66
N PRO A 82 -0.58 21.04 -8.47
CA PRO A 82 -1.13 21.79 -9.60
C PRO A 82 -0.01 22.41 -10.42
N SER A 83 -0.20 22.53 -11.73
CA SER A 83 0.86 23.02 -12.61
C SER A 83 1.38 24.42 -12.26
N TYR A 84 0.53 25.27 -11.65
CA TYR A 84 0.90 26.61 -11.19
C TYR A 84 1.91 26.62 -10.04
N PHE A 85 2.22 25.47 -9.44
CA PHE A 85 3.36 25.34 -8.55
C PHE A 85 4.66 25.59 -9.32
N GLU A 86 4.72 25.30 -10.62
CA GLU A 86 5.88 25.52 -11.49
C GLU A 86 5.64 26.68 -12.47
N ASP A 87 4.55 26.64 -13.25
CA ASP A 87 4.16 27.69 -14.20
C ASP A 87 2.63 27.86 -14.26
N PRO A 88 2.08 29.08 -14.06
CA PRO A 88 0.64 29.33 -14.08
C PRO A 88 -0.03 29.13 -15.46
N LYS A 89 0.74 28.98 -16.54
CA LYS A 89 0.25 28.88 -17.92
C LYS A 89 0.60 27.58 -18.62
N ASP A 90 1.42 26.71 -18.02
CA ASP A 90 1.78 25.41 -18.60
C ASP A 90 1.10 24.25 -17.86
N ALA A 91 0.01 23.72 -18.42
CA ALA A 91 -0.74 22.62 -17.82
C ALA A 91 0.04 21.28 -17.77
N SER A 92 1.15 21.14 -18.49
CA SER A 92 1.93 19.90 -18.54
C SER A 92 2.78 19.65 -17.28
N LEU A 93 2.89 20.65 -16.40
CA LEU A 93 3.70 20.60 -15.18
C LEU A 93 2.93 20.12 -13.95
N ALA A 94 1.66 19.75 -14.09
CA ALA A 94 0.92 19.13 -13.00
C ALA A 94 1.47 17.73 -12.68
N ASP A 95 1.48 17.36 -11.41
CA ASP A 95 2.09 16.12 -10.95
C ASP A 95 1.40 15.59 -9.69
N THR A 96 1.82 14.43 -9.18
CA THR A 96 1.30 13.86 -7.93
C THR A 96 2.44 13.23 -7.12
N LEU A 97 2.49 13.55 -5.82
CA LEU A 97 3.29 12.84 -4.85
C LEU A 97 2.53 11.60 -4.37
N TYR A 98 3.19 10.45 -4.35
CA TYR A 98 2.56 9.18 -3.98
C TYR A 98 3.58 8.15 -3.46
N ILE A 99 3.06 7.11 -2.82
CA ILE A 99 3.77 5.88 -2.50
C ILE A 99 2.92 4.72 -3.01
N SER A 100 3.54 3.70 -3.62
CA SER A 100 2.84 2.48 -4.00
C SER A 100 3.72 1.24 -3.91
N VAL A 101 3.08 0.08 -3.79
CA VAL A 101 3.70 -1.24 -3.81
C VAL A 101 2.95 -2.10 -4.81
N VAL A 102 3.70 -2.66 -5.76
CA VAL A 102 3.17 -3.57 -6.77
C VAL A 102 3.84 -4.92 -6.62
N VAL A 103 2.99 -5.95 -6.57
CA VAL A 103 3.38 -7.34 -6.40
C VAL A 103 2.88 -8.14 -7.59
N LYS A 104 3.73 -9.04 -8.07
CA LYS A 104 3.32 -10.19 -8.88
C LYS A 104 3.61 -11.42 -8.04
N GLY A 105 2.67 -12.33 -7.95
CA GLY A 105 2.85 -13.50 -7.09
C GLY A 105 1.99 -14.67 -7.50
N ILE A 106 2.25 -15.76 -6.78
CA ILE A 106 1.50 -17.00 -6.85
C ILE A 106 0.50 -17.02 -5.71
N CYS A 107 -0.75 -17.30 -6.05
CA CYS A 107 -1.87 -17.23 -5.15
C CYS A 107 -2.39 -18.62 -4.82
N SER A 108 -2.67 -18.88 -3.55
CA SER A 108 -3.29 -20.11 -3.08
C SER A 108 -4.43 -19.83 -2.11
N ILE A 109 -5.35 -20.80 -1.99
CA ILE A 109 -6.38 -20.81 -0.96
C ILE A 109 -5.84 -21.65 0.19
N VAL A 110 -5.79 -21.07 1.39
CA VAL A 110 -5.22 -21.72 2.57
C VAL A 110 -6.23 -22.69 3.18
N GLU A 111 -5.84 -23.96 3.27
CA GLU A 111 -6.64 -25.04 3.88
C GLU A 111 -6.21 -25.36 5.32
N ASP A 112 -4.94 -25.14 5.68
CA ASP A 112 -4.46 -25.40 7.05
C ASP A 112 -5.10 -24.43 8.06
N ARG A 113 -5.72 -24.99 9.10
CA ARG A 113 -6.45 -24.21 10.11
C ARG A 113 -5.53 -23.29 10.91
N ASN A 114 -4.28 -23.68 11.15
CA ASN A 114 -3.34 -22.85 11.90
C ASN A 114 -2.93 -21.62 11.07
N GLU A 115 -2.64 -21.80 9.78
CA GLU A 115 -2.33 -20.70 8.87
C GLU A 115 -3.53 -19.77 8.63
N LYS A 116 -4.76 -20.32 8.49
CA LYS A 116 -5.97 -19.49 8.45
C LYS A 116 -6.12 -18.64 9.71
N THR A 117 -5.92 -19.25 10.87
CA THR A 117 -6.01 -18.57 12.17
C THR A 117 -4.94 -17.48 12.31
N LEU A 118 -3.70 -17.75 11.87
CA LEU A 118 -2.63 -16.76 11.82
C LEU A 118 -3.02 -15.55 10.98
N ALA A 119 -3.51 -15.77 9.76
CA ALA A 119 -3.93 -14.71 8.85
C ALA A 119 -5.09 -13.88 9.42
N LEU A 120 -6.13 -14.53 9.95
CA LEU A 120 -7.29 -13.86 10.52
C LEU A 120 -6.93 -13.03 11.75
N ASN A 121 -6.13 -13.56 12.67
CA ASN A 121 -5.64 -12.79 13.82
C ASN A 121 -4.71 -11.66 13.38
N GLY A 122 -3.93 -11.86 12.33
CA GLY A 122 -3.12 -10.82 11.68
C GLY A 122 -3.96 -9.64 11.20
N LEU A 123 -5.05 -9.93 10.49
CA LEU A 123 -6.02 -8.92 10.08
C LEU A 123 -6.60 -8.20 11.31
N MET A 124 -7.07 -8.93 12.32
CA MET A 124 -7.61 -8.31 13.53
C MET A 124 -6.61 -7.38 14.22
N LYS A 125 -5.35 -7.79 14.35
CA LYS A 125 -4.28 -6.96 14.93
C LYS A 125 -4.04 -5.67 14.12
N LYS A 126 -4.15 -5.74 12.79
CA LYS A 126 -3.96 -4.58 11.91
C LYS A 126 -5.15 -3.62 11.96
N TYR A 127 -6.37 -4.13 11.90
CA TYR A 127 -7.59 -3.32 11.74
C TYR A 127 -8.26 -2.93 13.06
N GLN A 128 -8.00 -3.66 14.14
CA GLN A 128 -8.48 -3.38 15.49
C GLN A 128 -7.33 -3.52 16.50
N PRO A 129 -6.29 -2.67 16.40
CA PRO A 129 -5.08 -2.76 17.24
C PRO A 129 -5.34 -2.53 18.72
N GLU A 130 -6.44 -1.85 19.08
CA GLU A 130 -6.88 -1.62 20.46
C GLU A 130 -7.39 -2.89 21.15
N GLY A 131 -7.58 -3.99 20.40
CA GLY A 131 -8.11 -5.23 20.95
C GLY A 131 -9.61 -5.14 21.23
N GLY A 132 -10.06 -5.70 22.35
CA GLY A 132 -11.50 -5.82 22.68
C GLY A 132 -12.15 -7.10 22.13
N TYR A 133 -11.34 -8.08 21.75
CA TYR A 133 -11.75 -9.41 21.30
C TYR A 133 -10.78 -10.47 21.85
N ASP A 134 -11.27 -11.68 22.03
CA ASP A 134 -10.41 -12.85 22.20
C ASP A 134 -9.84 -13.29 20.84
N PRO A 135 -8.55 -13.64 20.73
CA PRO A 135 -7.98 -14.15 19.49
C PRO A 135 -8.70 -15.41 19.00
N LEU A 136 -8.82 -15.53 17.68
CA LEU A 136 -9.32 -16.75 17.03
C LEU A 136 -8.38 -17.91 17.34
N LYS A 137 -8.95 -19.09 17.57
CA LYS A 137 -8.23 -20.34 17.79
C LYS A 137 -8.51 -21.32 16.66
N PRO A 138 -7.56 -22.21 16.32
CA PRO A 138 -7.73 -23.16 15.23
C PRO A 138 -8.99 -24.01 15.37
N GLU A 139 -9.47 -24.32 16.57
CA GLU A 139 -10.62 -25.20 16.80
C GLU A 139 -11.98 -24.52 16.59
N MET A 140 -12.01 -23.19 16.42
CA MET A 140 -13.26 -22.44 16.24
C MET A 140 -13.87 -22.71 14.87
N GLN A 141 -15.18 -22.96 14.81
CA GLN A 141 -15.90 -23.28 13.57
C GLN A 141 -15.83 -22.16 12.52
N VAL A 142 -15.81 -20.89 12.96
CA VAL A 142 -15.72 -19.72 12.07
C VAL A 142 -14.48 -19.74 11.17
N VAL A 143 -13.41 -20.46 11.56
CA VAL A 143 -12.19 -20.63 10.74
C VAL A 143 -12.50 -21.39 9.44
N ASP A 144 -13.49 -22.27 9.42
CA ASP A 144 -13.92 -23.02 8.24
C ASP A 144 -14.92 -22.25 7.36
N GLU A 145 -15.62 -21.27 7.94
CA GLU A 145 -16.68 -20.52 7.27
C GLU A 145 -16.16 -19.43 6.33
N VAL A 146 -14.85 -19.18 6.35
CA VAL A 146 -14.18 -18.17 5.54
C VAL A 146 -13.07 -18.78 4.67
N ALA A 147 -12.79 -18.15 3.54
CA ALA A 147 -11.61 -18.45 2.74
C ALA A 147 -10.48 -17.47 3.09
N ILE A 148 -9.26 -17.98 3.13
CA ILE A 148 -8.05 -17.17 3.22
C ILE A 148 -7.29 -17.32 1.92
N ILE A 149 -7.03 -16.18 1.30
CA ILE A 149 -6.25 -16.06 0.07
C ILE A 149 -4.84 -15.67 0.51
N LYS A 150 -3.83 -16.44 0.10
CA LYS A 150 -2.41 -16.14 0.31
C LYS A 150 -1.77 -15.82 -1.02
N VAL A 151 -1.03 -14.71 -1.09
CA VAL A 151 -0.19 -14.35 -2.23
C VAL A 151 1.26 -14.39 -1.80
N GLU A 152 2.02 -15.28 -2.41
CA GLU A 152 3.47 -15.40 -2.28
C GLU A 152 4.13 -14.56 -3.38
N PRO A 153 4.89 -13.50 -3.03
CA PRO A 153 5.48 -12.61 -4.03
C PRO A 153 6.59 -13.28 -4.87
N ASP A 154 6.42 -13.33 -6.19
CA ASP A 154 7.50 -13.58 -7.16
C ASP A 154 8.31 -12.31 -7.40
N SER A 155 7.61 -11.17 -7.47
CA SER A 155 8.21 -9.85 -7.58
C SER A 155 7.50 -8.89 -6.64
N PHE A 156 8.28 -8.09 -5.94
CA PHE A 156 7.80 -7.18 -4.92
C PHE A 156 8.54 -5.85 -5.08
N ARG A 157 7.80 -4.79 -5.43
CA ARG A 157 8.40 -3.51 -5.87
C ARG A 157 7.65 -2.34 -5.25
N GLY A 158 8.35 -1.59 -4.39
CA GLY A 158 7.88 -0.32 -3.86
C GLY A 158 8.34 0.84 -4.74
N LYS A 159 7.49 1.85 -4.89
CA LYS A 159 7.77 3.10 -5.58
C LYS A 159 7.32 4.27 -4.72
N TYR A 160 8.13 5.32 -4.66
CA TYR A 160 7.77 6.55 -3.96
C TYR A 160 8.16 7.76 -4.80
N LYS A 161 7.36 8.82 -4.70
CA LYS A 161 7.61 10.12 -5.31
C LYS A 161 7.23 11.17 -4.30
N ILE A 162 8.25 11.74 -3.66
CA ILE A 162 8.13 12.70 -2.55
C ILE A 162 9.08 13.89 -2.75
N GLY A 163 9.51 14.14 -4.00
CA GLY A 163 10.51 15.14 -4.33
C GLY A 163 11.95 14.73 -4.01
N GLN A 164 12.24 13.42 -3.90
CA GLN A 164 13.58 12.91 -3.56
C GLN A 164 14.66 13.19 -4.64
N ASN A 165 14.25 13.65 -5.82
CA ASN A 165 15.13 14.04 -6.91
C ASN A 165 15.31 15.56 -7.05
N LEU A 166 14.61 16.35 -6.22
CA LEU A 166 14.72 17.80 -6.22
C LEU A 166 15.98 18.21 -5.46
N GLN A 167 16.57 19.34 -5.84
CA GLN A 167 17.58 19.97 -5.01
C GLN A 167 16.95 20.43 -3.69
N LYS A 168 17.78 20.57 -2.65
CA LYS A 168 17.30 20.93 -1.30
C LYS A 168 16.41 22.18 -1.30
N GLN A 169 16.80 23.22 -2.04
CA GLN A 169 16.06 24.47 -2.11
C GLN A 169 14.70 24.30 -2.80
N GLU A 170 14.68 23.64 -3.97
CA GLU A 170 13.45 23.33 -4.70
C GLU A 170 12.47 22.49 -3.86
N LYS A 171 13.01 21.53 -3.08
CA LYS A 171 12.21 20.70 -2.17
C LYS A 171 11.59 21.51 -1.03
N ILE A 172 12.30 22.51 -0.50
CA ILE A 172 11.78 23.44 0.52
C ILE A 172 10.66 24.29 -0.09
N GLU A 173 10.88 24.88 -1.27
CA GLU A 173 9.88 25.71 -1.96
C GLU A 173 8.60 24.93 -2.28
N LEU A 174 8.74 23.67 -2.73
CA LEU A 174 7.60 22.78 -2.93
C LEU A 174 6.84 22.55 -1.62
N ALA A 175 7.57 22.31 -0.52
CA ALA A 175 6.98 22.06 0.78
C ALA A 175 6.25 23.29 1.34
N GLU A 176 6.77 24.49 1.12
CA GLU A 176 6.10 25.76 1.45
C GLU A 176 4.80 25.92 0.65
N LYS A 177 4.82 25.66 -0.66
CA LYS A 177 3.60 25.70 -1.51
C LYS A 177 2.55 24.69 -1.05
N ILE A 178 2.96 23.49 -0.63
CA ILE A 178 2.05 22.46 -0.06
C ILE A 178 1.45 22.96 1.26
N LEU A 179 2.27 23.55 2.14
CA LEU A 179 1.80 24.10 3.41
C LEU A 179 0.81 25.24 3.19
N GLU A 180 1.10 26.18 2.29
CA GLU A 180 0.24 27.33 1.96
C GLU A 180 -1.09 26.87 1.37
N ARG A 181 -1.06 25.89 0.47
CA ARG A 181 -2.28 25.31 -0.12
C ARG A 181 -3.16 24.62 0.93
N ASN A 182 -2.56 24.11 2.01
CA ASN A 182 -3.25 23.62 3.21
C ASN A 182 -4.39 22.62 2.92
N THR A 183 -4.11 21.63 2.07
CA THR A 183 -5.02 20.50 1.84
C THR A 183 -5.16 19.64 3.11
N SER A 184 -6.13 18.73 3.13
CA SER A 184 -6.30 17.79 4.25
C SER A 184 -5.12 16.83 4.44
N SER A 185 -4.33 16.57 3.39
CA SER A 185 -3.15 15.69 3.43
C SER A 185 -1.84 16.44 3.66
N ALA A 186 -1.78 17.77 3.46
CA ALA A 186 -0.57 18.58 3.46
C ALA A 186 0.38 18.26 4.63
N LYS A 187 -0.09 18.32 5.88
CA LYS A 187 0.77 18.04 7.07
C LYS A 187 1.37 16.64 7.06
N LYS A 188 0.60 15.62 6.66
CA LYS A 188 1.06 14.23 6.58
C LYS A 188 2.05 14.05 5.43
N THR A 189 1.80 14.70 4.29
CA THR A 189 2.72 14.72 3.15
C THR A 189 4.04 15.36 3.52
N LEU A 190 4.02 16.51 4.19
CA LEU A 190 5.22 17.21 4.66
C LEU A 190 6.06 16.35 5.61
N ALA A 191 5.41 15.68 6.57
CA ALA A 191 6.09 14.73 7.45
C ALA A 191 6.77 13.59 6.66
N ILE A 192 6.06 13.01 5.67
CA ILE A 192 6.61 11.96 4.79
C ILE A 192 7.76 12.49 3.92
N MET A 193 7.76 13.77 3.55
CA MET A 193 8.81 14.43 2.80
C MET A 193 10.03 14.80 3.66
N GLY A 194 9.94 14.68 4.99
CA GLY A 194 11.02 14.98 5.94
C GLY A 194 10.93 16.33 6.62
N PHE A 195 9.74 16.94 6.63
CA PHE A 195 9.50 18.27 7.19
C PHE A 195 8.60 18.24 8.43
N GLU A 196 8.90 19.13 9.37
CA GLU A 196 8.09 19.44 10.52
C GLU A 196 7.51 20.84 10.37
N VAL A 197 6.22 21.01 10.69
CA VAL A 197 5.55 22.31 10.73
C VAL A 197 5.67 22.85 12.16
N THR A 198 6.36 23.97 12.31
CA THR A 198 6.62 24.64 13.59
C THR A 198 5.93 26.01 13.64
N GLU A 199 5.94 26.67 14.80
CA GLU A 199 5.42 28.05 14.94
C GLU A 199 6.20 29.05 14.07
N ASP A 200 7.50 28.81 13.86
CA ASP A 200 8.39 29.64 13.03
C ASP A 200 8.35 29.27 11.53
N GLY A 201 7.47 28.34 11.13
CA GLY A 201 7.35 27.86 9.76
C GLY A 201 7.86 26.43 9.56
N LEU A 202 8.30 26.13 8.34
CA LEU A 202 8.63 24.77 7.91
C LEU A 202 10.11 24.45 8.19
N LYS A 203 10.39 23.33 8.85
CA LYS A 203 11.76 22.87 9.15
C LYS A 203 12.01 21.50 8.55
N MET A 204 13.08 21.34 7.78
CA MET A 204 13.54 20.02 7.35
C MET A 204 14.22 19.32 8.52
N VAL A 205 13.68 18.18 8.93
CA VAL A 205 14.13 17.42 10.11
C VAL A 205 14.81 16.11 9.75
N ASP A 206 14.45 15.52 8.61
CA ASP A 206 15.03 14.28 8.10
C ASP A 206 15.04 14.30 6.57
N GLU A 207 15.95 13.52 5.97
CA GLU A 207 15.86 13.18 4.56
C GLU A 207 15.38 11.73 4.45
N PRO A 208 14.07 11.50 4.32
CA PRO A 208 13.50 10.17 4.48
C PRO A 208 14.04 9.21 3.42
N ILE A 209 14.72 8.17 3.90
CA ILE A 209 15.21 7.07 3.08
C ILE A 209 14.10 6.01 3.02
N TRP A 210 13.48 5.89 1.86
CA TRP A 210 12.50 4.85 1.52
C TRP A 210 13.18 3.71 0.77
#